data_AF-A0A3Z6QQZ3-F1
#
_entry.id   AF-A0A3Z6QQZ3-F1
#
_cell.length_a   1.000
_cell.length_b   1.000
_cell.length_c   1.000
_cell.angle_alpha   90.00
_cell.angle_beta   90.00
_cell.angle_gamma   90.00
#
_symmetry.space_group_name_H-M   'P 1'
#
loop_
_entity.id
_entity.type
_entity.pdbx_description
1 polymer ?
#
loop_
_entity_poly.entity_id
_entity_poly.type
_entity_poly.pdbx_seq_one_letter_code
_entity_poly.pdbx_strand_id
1 'polypeptide(L)' 'MSEKRLAAGQRRSLSALKRKITGLAAEWGDIDYSVMEALSRICDSIDEADEQLRYVLEEKDLIRENDDI' A
#
# COMPACT_ATOMS: atom_id res chain seq x y z
N MET A 1 -9.02 16.43 -10.70
CA MET A 1 -9.36 15.28 -9.83
C MET A 1 -8.84 15.59 -8.44
N SER A 2 -9.62 15.43 -7.36
CA SER A 2 -9.12 15.71 -6.00
C SER A 2 -8.00 14.73 -5.63
N GLU A 3 -6.94 15.21 -4.98
CA GLU A 3 -5.82 14.39 -4.49
C GLU A 3 -6.32 13.24 -3.59
N LYS A 4 -7.30 13.50 -2.72
CA LYS A 4 -7.93 12.47 -1.88
C LYS A 4 -8.57 11.35 -2.71
N ARG A 5 -9.18 11.71 -3.84
CA ARG A 5 -9.79 10.74 -4.77
C ARG A 5 -8.74 9.95 -5.55
N LEU A 6 -7.62 10.58 -5.90
CA LEU A 6 -6.48 9.89 -6.52
C LEU A 6 -5.86 8.90 -5.54
N ALA A 7 -5.56 9.34 -4.31
CA ALA A 7 -4.98 8.50 -3.28
C ALA A 7 -5.90 7.33 -2.92
N ALA A 8 -7.22 7.55 -2.77
CA ALA A 8 -8.17 6.47 -2.58
C ALA A 8 -8.14 5.44 -3.74
N GLY A 9 -7.89 5.90 -4.97
CA GLY A 9 -7.64 5.02 -6.12
C GLY A 9 -6.36 4.21 -5.99
N GLN A 10 -5.25 4.86 -5.64
CA GLN A 10 -3.95 4.21 -5.43
C GLN A 10 -4.01 3.16 -4.32
N ARG A 11 -4.64 3.48 -3.17
CA ARG A 11 -4.84 2.54 -2.06
C ARG A 11 -5.63 1.30 -2.47
N ARG A 12 -6.69 1.46 -3.28
CA ARG A 12 -7.43 0.31 -3.83
C ARG A 12 -6.55 -0.56 -4.74
N SER A 13 -5.73 0.06 -5.57
CA SER A 13 -4.78 -0.66 -6.44
C SER A 13 -3.71 -1.40 -5.63
N LEU A 14 -3.13 -0.77 -4.61
CA LEU A 14 -2.17 -1.39 -3.68
C LEU A 14 -2.80 -2.59 -2.97
N SER A 15 -4.02 -2.44 -2.44
CA SER A 15 -4.77 -3.54 -1.81
C SER A 15 -5.01 -4.71 -2.77
N ALA A 16 -5.36 -4.43 -4.03
CA ALA A 16 -5.55 -5.46 -5.05
C ALA A 16 -4.24 -6.17 -5.42
N LEU A 17 -3.13 -5.43 -5.52
CA LEU A 17 -1.80 -6.00 -5.77
C LEU A 17 -1.36 -6.90 -4.62
N LYS A 18 -1.51 -6.44 -3.37
CA LYS A 18 -1.19 -7.23 -2.18
C LYS A 18 -1.91 -8.57 -2.20
N ARG A 19 -3.24 -8.57 -2.42
CA ARG A 19 -4.04 -9.81 -2.49
C ARG A 19 -3.53 -10.81 -3.52
N LYS A 20 -3.13 -10.32 -4.71
CA LYS A 20 -2.57 -11.18 -5.76
C LYS A 20 -1.24 -11.78 -5.34
N ILE A 21 -0.34 -10.98 -4.76
CA ILE A 21 1.00 -11.41 -4.34
C ILE A 21 0.91 -12.38 -3.15
N THR A 22 0.01 -12.14 -2.19
CA THR A 22 -0.26 -13.09 -1.11
C THR A 22 -0.75 -14.43 -1.64
N GLY A 23 -1.62 -14.43 -2.66
CA GLY A 23 -2.05 -15.66 -3.34
C GLY A 23 -0.88 -16.41 -3.98
N LEU A 24 -0.02 -15.69 -4.71
CA LEU A 24 1.18 -16.28 -5.30
C LEU A 24 2.13 -16.83 -4.23
N ALA A 25 2.35 -16.09 -3.13
CA ALA A 25 3.20 -16.54 -2.03
C ALA A 25 2.70 -17.87 -1.44
N ALA A 26 1.38 -18.02 -1.28
CA ALA A 26 0.78 -19.27 -0.83
C ALA A 26 1.01 -20.43 -1.79
N GLU A 27 0.88 -20.21 -3.11
CA GLU A 27 1.17 -21.22 -4.13
C GLU A 27 2.65 -21.65 -4.14
N TRP A 28 3.56 -20.71 -3.87
CA TRP A 28 5.00 -20.99 -3.82
C TRP A 28 5.46 -21.60 -2.50
N GLY A 29 4.70 -21.49 -1.41
CA GLY A 29 5.10 -21.99 -0.09
C GLY A 29 5.44 -23.49 -0.08
N ASP A 30 4.75 -24.27 -0.90
CA ASP A 30 4.95 -25.72 -1.02
C ASP A 30 6.03 -26.10 -2.06
N ILE A 31 6.48 -25.16 -2.89
CA ILE A 31 7.41 -25.39 -4.00
C ILE A 31 8.80 -24.84 -3.67
N ASP A 32 8.88 -23.58 -3.27
CA ASP A 32 10.12 -22.87 -2.97
C ASP A 32 9.88 -21.80 -1.90
N TYR A 33 10.39 -22.07 -0.71
CA TYR A 33 10.32 -21.16 0.44
C TYR A 33 10.97 -19.79 0.14
N SER A 34 12.08 -19.75 -0.61
CA SER A 34 12.80 -18.51 -0.90
C SER A 34 11.98 -17.58 -1.79
N VAL A 35 11.24 -18.15 -2.75
CA VAL A 35 10.32 -17.39 -3.60
C VAL A 35 9.13 -16.88 -2.79
N MET A 36 8.54 -17.73 -1.94
CA MET A 36 7.46 -17.33 -1.03
C MET A 36 7.89 -16.20 -0.09
N GLU A 37 9.10 -16.27 0.48
CA GLU A 37 9.66 -15.23 1.34
C GLU A 37 9.85 -13.91 0.57
N ALA A 38 10.41 -13.97 -0.65
CA ALA A 38 10.57 -12.79 -1.50
C ALA A 38 9.22 -12.12 -1.84
N LEU A 39 8.20 -12.91 -2.15
CA LEU A 39 6.83 -12.41 -2.38
C LEU A 39 6.23 -11.78 -1.12
N SER A 40 6.47 -12.37 0.04
CA SER A 40 6.03 -11.83 1.33
C SER A 40 6.66 -10.47 1.63
N ARG A 41 7.97 -10.30 1.37
CA ARG A 41 8.65 -9.00 1.50
C ARG A 41 8.07 -7.94 0.56
N ILE A 42 7.62 -8.32 -0.63
CA ILE A 42 6.92 -7.39 -1.53
C ILE A 42 5.58 -6.96 -0.93
N CYS A 43 4.84 -7.86 -0.27
CA CYS A 43 3.63 -7.48 0.47
C CYS A 43 3.93 -6.45 1.58
N ASP A 44 5.03 -6.62 2.31
CA ASP A 44 5.43 -5.66 3.34
C ASP A 44 5.73 -4.27 2.75
N SER A 45 6.44 -4.21 1.61
CA SER A 45 6.67 -2.95 0.89
C SER A 45 5.39 -2.29 0.39
N ILE A 46 4.36 -3.07 0.04
CA ILE A 46 3.05 -2.52 -0.34
C ILE A 46 2.34 -1.90 0.86
N ASP A 47 2.43 -2.53 2.04
CA ASP A 47 1.86 -1.98 3.27
C ASP A 47 2.56 -0.68 3.67
N GLU A 48 3.89 -0.63 3.57
CA GLU A 48 4.66 0.59 3.81
C GLU A 48 4.23 1.72 2.87
N ALA A 49 4.04 1.41 1.58
CA ALA A 49 3.57 2.40 0.60
C ALA A 49 2.14 2.90 0.90
N ASP A 50 1.22 2.04 1.37
CA ASP A 50 -0.13 2.46 1.77
C ASP A 50 -0.09 3.40 2.98
N GLU A 51 0.77 3.09 3.96
CA GLU A 51 0.93 3.89 5.17
C GLU A 51 1.57 5.27 4.86
N GLN A 52 2.60 5.31 4.02
CA GLN A 52 3.20 6.57 3.56
C GLN A 52 2.18 7.45 2.83
N LEU A 53 1.35 6.84 1.96
CA LEU A 53 0.31 7.56 1.24
C LEU A 53 -0.74 8.13 2.20
N ARG A 54 -1.07 7.40 3.28
CA ARG A 54 -1.97 7.87 4.32
C ARG A 54 -1.36 9.04 5.11
N TYR A 55 -0.13 8.89 5.57
CA TYR A 55 0.58 9.93 6.33
C TYR A 55 0.64 11.25 5.56
N VAL A 56 1.03 11.22 4.28
CA VAL A 56 1.15 12.43 3.45
C VAL A 56 -0.20 13.16 3.29
N LEU A 57 -1.31 12.43 3.22
CA LEU A 57 -2.64 13.05 3.14
C LEU A 57 -3.06 13.68 4.46
N GLU A 58 -2.79 12.98 5.59
CA GLU A 58 -3.10 13.48 6.93
C GLU A 58 -2.25 14.72 7.27
N GLU A 59 -0.96 14.72 6.96
CA GLU A 59 -0.06 15.86 7.14
C GLU A 59 -0.51 17.07 6.30
N LYS A 60 -0.90 16.85 5.03
CA LYS A 60 -1.44 17.92 4.17
C LYS A 60 -2.76 18.48 4.69
N ASP A 61 -3.64 17.64 5.23
CA ASP A 61 -4.90 18.09 5.82
C ASP A 61 -4.65 19.00 7.02
N LEU A 62 -3.69 18.65 7.90
CA LEU A 62 -3.28 19.46 9.05
C LEU A 62 -2.68 20.81 8.64
N ILE A 63 -1.83 20.86 7.61
CA ILE A 63 -1.26 22.11 7.11
C ILE A 63 -2.37 23.04 6.61
N ARG A 64 -3.33 22.49 5.84
CA ARG A 64 -4.44 23.28 5.30
C ARG A 64 -5.35 23.83 6.41
N GLU A 65 -5.61 23.06 7.46
CA GLU A 65 -6.38 23.52 8.62
C GLU A 65 -5.68 24.66 9.38
N ASN A 66 -4.34 24.67 9.41
CA ASN A 66 -3.56 25.72 10.06
C ASN A 66 -3.37 26.98 9.20
N ASP A 67 -3.34 26.85 7.87
CA ASP A 67 -3.18 27.97 6.93
C ASP A 67 -4.49 28.76 6.67
N ASP A 68 -5.64 28.18 7.01
CA ASP A 68 -6.97 28.81 6.90
C ASP A 68 -7.35 29.69 8.13
N ILE A 69 -6.39 29.99 9.03
CA ILE A 69 -6.52 30.85 10.24
C ILE A 69 -5.75 32.16 10.06
#